data_AF-A0A935C8P2-F1
#
_entry.id   AF-A0A935C8P2-F1
#
_cell.length_a   1.000
_cell.length_b   1.000
_cell.length_c   1.000
_cell.angle_alpha   90.00
_cell.angle_beta   90.00
_cell.angle_gamma   90.00
#
_symmetry.space_group_name_H-M   'P 1'
#
loop_
_entity.id
_entity.type
_entity.pdbx_description
1 polymer ?
#
loop_
_entity_poly.entity_id
_entity_poly.type
_entity_poly.pdbx_seq_one_letter_code
_entity_poly.pdbx_strand_id
1 'polypeptide(L)'
;MSNSLEGVALRSLHQFDTVCVRTINNTYFLFILDPETGKALVQGGRYFSQPIEATISGSTFGGCMLKSGWVGVGLRIEICADGQRIVTSPVRTLHVEDRAN
;
A
#
# COMPACT_ATOMS: atom_id res chain seq x y z
N MET A 1 6.43 -14.90 11.63
CA MET A 1 5.87 -15.49 10.38
C MET A 1 4.88 -14.49 9.83
N SER A 2 5.07 -13.97 8.61
CA SER A 2 4.10 -13.05 8.02
C SER A 2 2.92 -13.87 7.47
N ASN A 3 1.70 -13.53 7.88
CA ASN A 3 0.49 -14.19 7.40
C ASN A 3 -0.04 -13.44 6.18
N SER A 4 -0.46 -14.16 5.14
CA SER A 4 -1.10 -13.53 3.97
C SER A 4 -2.49 -13.05 4.37
N LEU A 5 -2.85 -11.83 3.96
CA LEU A 5 -4.12 -11.19 4.27
C LEU A 5 -4.95 -10.99 2.99
N GLU A 6 -6.28 -11.01 3.14
CA GLU A 6 -7.20 -10.57 2.07
C GLU A 6 -7.26 -9.04 1.94
N GLY A 7 -6.89 -8.34 3.00
CA GLY A 7 -6.76 -6.90 3.02
C GLY A 7 -6.39 -6.38 4.40
N VAL A 8 -6.05 -5.10 4.46
CA VAL A 8 -5.66 -4.42 5.69
C VAL A 8 -6.19 -2.99 5.69
N ALA A 9 -6.70 -2.57 6.84
CA ALA A 9 -7.01 -1.17 7.11
C ALA A 9 -5.70 -0.48 7.50
N LEU A 10 -5.36 0.65 6.88
CA LEU A 10 -4.13 1.35 7.22
C LEU A 10 -4.10 1.74 8.70
N ARG A 11 -5.22 2.24 9.23
CA ARG A 11 -5.39 2.58 10.65
C ARG A 11 -5.26 1.42 11.65
N SER A 12 -5.25 0.16 11.19
CA SER A 12 -5.00 -0.99 12.07
C SER A 12 -3.52 -1.36 12.14
N LEU A 13 -2.66 -0.69 11.37
CA LEU A 13 -1.22 -0.89 11.37
C LEU A 13 -0.57 -0.04 12.46
N HIS A 14 0.58 -0.49 12.92
CA HIS A 14 1.47 0.32 13.72
C HIS A 14 2.31 1.24 12.84
N GLN A 15 2.72 2.37 13.42
CA GLN A 15 3.77 3.17 12.80
C GLN A 15 5.01 2.30 12.62
N PHE A 16 5.63 2.38 11.44
CA PHE A 16 6.80 1.61 10.99
C PHE A 16 6.54 0.15 10.60
N ASP A 17 5.29 -0.29 10.57
CA ASP A 17 4.94 -1.53 9.86
C ASP A 17 5.29 -1.42 8.39
N THR A 18 5.70 -2.53 7.79
CA THR A 18 5.85 -2.63 6.33
C THR A 18 4.77 -3.52 5.76
N VAL A 19 3.88 -2.96 4.92
CA VAL A 19 2.97 -3.77 4.11
C VAL A 19 3.67 -4.14 2.81
N CYS A 20 3.96 -5.43 2.67
CA CYS A 20 4.51 -6.00 1.45
C CYS A 20 3.36 -6.42 0.53
N VAL A 21 3.29 -5.82 -0.65
CA VAL A 21 2.19 -6.02 -1.60
C VAL A 21 2.73 -6.56 -2.90
N ARG A 22 2.29 -7.75 -3.32
CA ARG A 22 2.47 -8.21 -4.70
C ARG A 22 1.24 -7.85 -5.50
N THR A 23 1.41 -7.09 -6.57
CA THR A 23 0.38 -6.86 -7.59
C THR A 23 0.64 -7.75 -8.81
N ILE A 24 -0.24 -7.72 -9.82
CA ILE A 24 -0.02 -8.45 -11.08
C ILE A 24 1.36 -8.13 -11.69
N ASN A 25 1.72 -6.85 -11.71
CA ASN A 25 2.89 -6.39 -12.46
C ASN A 25 4.13 -6.20 -11.59
N ASN A 26 3.96 -5.79 -10.34
CA ASN A 26 5.06 -5.33 -9.49
C ASN A 26 4.87 -5.73 -8.02
N THR A 27 5.98 -5.78 -7.29
CA THR A 27 5.97 -5.77 -5.81
C THR A 27 6.15 -4.34 -5.32
N TYR A 28 5.43 -3.99 -4.25
CA TYR A 28 5.57 -2.73 -3.54
C TYR A 28 5.83 -2.99 -2.05
N PHE A 29 6.63 -2.13 -1.45
CA PHE A 29 6.88 -2.06 -0.01
C PHE A 29 6.32 -0.73 0.48
N LEU A 30 5.38 -0.82 1.43
CA LEU A 30 4.68 0.33 1.99
C LEU A 30 5.08 0.46 3.46
N PHE A 31 6.12 1.25 3.73
CA PHE A 31 6.60 1.48 5.10
C PHE A 31 5.80 2.62 5.74
N ILE A 32 4.95 2.29 6.70
CA ILE A 32 3.94 3.22 7.25
C ILE A 32 4.61 4.26 8.14
N LEU A 33 4.47 5.54 7.79
CA LEU A 33 4.93 6.68 8.59
C LEU A 33 3.81 7.23 9.50
N ASP A 34 2.58 7.20 9.02
CA ASP A 34 1.39 7.61 9.78
C ASP A 34 0.17 6.79 9.32
N PRO A 35 -0.29 5.83 10.14
CA PRO A 35 -1.44 4.98 9.84
C PRO A 35 -2.76 5.76 9.65
N GLU A 36 -2.93 6.91 10.30
CA GLU A 36 -4.18 7.69 10.28
C GLU A 36 -4.34 8.43 8.96
N THR A 37 -3.24 8.98 8.44
CA THR A 37 -3.24 9.71 7.16
C THR A 37 -2.89 8.84 5.96
N GLY A 38 -2.34 7.64 6.19
CA GLY A 38 -1.83 6.76 5.14
C GLY A 38 -0.48 7.20 4.57
N LYS A 39 0.23 8.12 5.24
CA LYS A 39 1.59 8.49 4.82
C LYS A 39 2.54 7.31 4.98
N ALA A 40 3.37 7.09 3.97
CA ALA A 40 4.32 5.99 3.92
C ALA A 40 5.53 6.35 3.07
N LEU A 41 6.64 5.64 3.30
CA LEU A 41 7.66 5.49 2.27
C LEU A 41 7.25 4.35 1.35
N VAL A 42 7.09 4.65 0.07
CA VAL A 42 6.69 3.68 -0.95
C VAL A 42 7.88 3.38 -1.85
N GLN A 43 8.15 2.09 -2.04
CA GLN A 43 9.13 1.60 -3.00
C GLN A 43 8.51 0.47 -3.84
N GLY A 44 8.85 0.40 -5.12
CA GLY A 44 8.43 -0.67 -6.02
C GLY A 44 7.81 -0.20 -7.34
N GLY A 45 7.81 -1.11 -8.31
CA GLY A 45 7.39 -0.81 -9.67
C GLY A 45 8.22 0.27 -10.35
N ARG A 46 7.75 0.75 -11.52
CA ARG A 46 8.50 1.70 -12.35
C ARG A 46 8.54 3.15 -11.82
N TYR A 47 7.63 3.49 -10.92
CA TYR A 47 7.46 4.87 -10.44
C TYR A 47 8.20 5.14 -9.13
N PHE A 48 8.58 4.10 -8.38
CA PHE A 48 9.19 4.21 -7.05
C PHE A 48 10.46 3.35 -6.99
N SER A 49 11.43 3.65 -7.85
CA SER A 49 12.70 2.91 -7.92
C SER A 49 13.53 3.01 -6.64
N GLN A 50 13.38 4.13 -5.92
CA GLN A 50 13.86 4.35 -4.56
C GLN A 50 12.66 4.63 -3.64
N PRO A 51 12.80 4.44 -2.32
CA PRO A 51 11.76 4.83 -1.37
C PRO A 51 11.48 6.33 -1.45
N ILE A 52 10.22 6.70 -1.66
CA ILE A 52 9.77 8.11 -1.63
C ILE A 52 8.58 8.28 -0.69
N GLU A 53 8.43 9.47 -0.10
CA GLU A 53 7.24 9.79 0.69
C GLU A 53 6.01 9.88 -0.22
N ALA A 54 4.95 9.18 0.15
CA ALA A 54 3.69 9.18 -0.55
C ALA A 54 2.52 8.98 0.43
N THR A 55 1.31 9.20 -0.05
CA THR A 55 0.07 8.89 0.67
C THR A 55 -0.64 7.72 0.00
N ILE A 56 -0.95 6.69 0.78
CA ILE A 56 -1.76 5.56 0.34
C ILE A 56 -3.22 5.92 0.61
N SER A 57 -3.92 6.37 -0.43
CA SER A 57 -5.31 6.82 -0.29
C SER A 57 -6.27 5.65 0.00
N GLY A 58 -5.99 4.47 -0.55
CA GLY A 58 -6.83 3.27 -0.42
C GLY A 58 -6.74 2.38 -1.65
N SER A 59 -7.81 1.63 -1.94
CA SER A 59 -7.86 0.74 -3.11
C SER A 59 -9.23 0.67 -3.79
N THR A 60 -9.22 0.33 -5.08
CA THR A 60 -10.39 0.39 -5.97
C THR A 60 -10.41 -0.78 -6.97
N PHE A 61 -11.58 -1.12 -7.52
CA PHE A 61 -11.67 -2.01 -8.68
C PHE A 61 -11.24 -1.34 -10.00
N GLY A 62 -10.94 -0.03 -9.99
CA GLY A 62 -10.55 0.75 -11.17
C GLY A 62 -11.67 1.60 -11.77
N GLY A 63 -12.71 1.89 -10.98
CA GLY A 63 -13.82 2.79 -11.34
C GLY A 63 -13.83 4.04 -10.46
N CYS A 64 -15.03 4.58 -10.18
CA CYS A 64 -15.18 5.84 -9.44
C CYS A 64 -15.09 5.70 -7.91
N MET A 65 -15.26 4.50 -7.36
CA MET A 65 -15.27 4.29 -5.91
C MET A 65 -13.89 3.88 -5.41
N LEU A 66 -13.38 4.63 -4.45
CA LEU A 66 -12.18 4.30 -3.67
C LEU A 66 -12.60 3.84 -2.29
N LYS A 67 -12.11 2.67 -1.85
CA LYS A 67 -12.21 2.26 -0.45
C LYS A 67 -11.05 2.90 0.31
N SER A 68 -11.31 4.10 0.83
CA SER A 68 -10.29 4.91 1.50
C SER A 68 -9.68 4.20 2.70
N GLY A 69 -8.37 4.34 2.88
CA GLY A 69 -7.63 3.75 4.00
C GLY A 69 -7.62 2.21 4.04
N TRP A 70 -7.94 1.55 2.93
CA TRP A 70 -7.96 0.08 2.83
C TRP A 70 -7.15 -0.40 1.63
N VAL A 71 -6.30 -1.40 1.83
CA VAL A 71 -5.60 -2.14 0.77
C VAL A 71 -6.14 -3.57 0.75
N GLY A 72 -6.58 -4.07 -0.41
CA GLY A 72 -7.17 -5.42 -0.50
C GLY A 72 -6.74 -6.19 -1.75
N VAL A 73 -6.71 -7.52 -1.63
CA VAL A 73 -6.49 -8.46 -2.74
C VAL A 73 -7.59 -8.25 -3.80
N GLY A 74 -7.20 -8.32 -5.07
CA GLY A 74 -8.08 -8.07 -6.22
C GLY A 74 -8.31 -6.58 -6.53
N LEU A 75 -7.93 -5.66 -5.63
CA LEU A 75 -8.07 -4.21 -5.83
C LEU A 75 -6.77 -3.57 -6.31
N ARG A 76 -6.87 -2.40 -6.92
CA ARG A 76 -5.77 -1.54 -7.34
C ARG A 76 -5.53 -0.50 -6.26
N ILE A 77 -4.29 -0.32 -5.83
CA ILE A 77 -3.93 0.68 -4.82
C ILE A 77 -3.81 2.04 -5.50
N GLU A 78 -4.38 3.06 -4.87
CA GLU A 78 -4.20 4.46 -5.24
C GLU A 78 -3.14 5.09 -4.32
N ILE A 79 -2.06 5.58 -4.93
CA ILE A 79 -0.89 6.15 -4.27
C ILE A 79 -0.69 7.56 -4.81
N CYS A 80 -0.66 8.55 -3.93
CA CYS A 80 -0.38 9.95 -4.27
C CYS A 80 1.05 10.30 -3.86
N ALA A 81 1.90 10.62 -4.84
CA ALA A 81 3.29 11.02 -4.63
C ALA A 81 3.61 12.22 -5.52
N ASP A 82 4.29 13.24 -4.99
CA ASP A 82 4.67 14.46 -5.73
C ASP A 82 3.50 15.12 -6.50
N GLY A 83 2.31 15.12 -5.87
CA GLY A 83 1.08 15.66 -6.48
C GLY A 83 0.51 14.83 -7.64
N GLN A 84 1.10 13.68 -7.95
CA GLN A 84 0.64 12.75 -8.98
C GLN A 84 -0.07 11.55 -8.36
N ARG A 85 -1.16 11.14 -9.00
CA ARG A 85 -1.92 9.95 -8.62
C ARG A 85 -1.48 8.75 -9.44
N ILE A 86 -0.98 7.73 -8.78
CA ILE A 86 -0.52 6.47 -9.35
C ILE A 86 -1.46 5.36 -8.91
N VAL A 87 -1.97 4.57 -9.87
CA VAL A 87 -2.86 3.44 -9.61
C VAL A 87 -2.17 2.15 -10.02
N THR A 88 -2.10 1.17 -9.12
CA THR A 88 -1.42 -0.09 -9.40
C THR A 88 -2.26 -1.03 -10.28
N SER A 89 -1.66 -2.13 -10.74
CA SER A 89 -2.43 -3.31 -11.12
C SER A 89 -3.07 -3.97 -9.87
N PRO A 90 -4.09 -4.84 -10.03
CA PRO A 90 -4.70 -5.54 -8.91
C PRO A 90 -3.68 -6.24 -8.00
N VAL A 91 -3.90 -6.14 -6.69
CA VAL A 91 -3.15 -6.88 -5.67
C VAL A 91 -3.44 -8.37 -5.81
N ARG A 92 -2.39 -9.18 -5.70
CA ARG A 92 -2.43 -10.66 -5.69
C ARG A 92 -2.25 -11.20 -4.28
N THR A 93 -1.29 -10.67 -3.54
CA THR A 93 -1.04 -11.04 -2.15
C THR A 93 -0.63 -9.79 -1.36
N LEU A 94 -0.94 -9.78 -0.08
CA LEU A 94 -0.36 -8.83 0.86
C LEU A 94 -0.05 -9.50 2.19
N HIS A 95 1.01 -9.03 2.85
CA HIS A 95 1.34 -9.41 4.21
C HIS A 95 1.95 -8.22 4.94
N VAL A 96 1.88 -8.23 6.27
CA VAL A 96 2.51 -7.21 7.10
C VAL A 96 3.77 -7.80 7.72
N GLU A 97 4.86 -7.09 7.57
CA GLU A 97 6.10 -7.32 8.31
C GLU A 97 6.12 -6.33 9.46
N ASP A 98 5.99 -6.88 10.66
CA ASP A 98 6.14 -6.14 11.89
C ASP A 98 7.64 -5.92 12.16
N ARG A 99 8.00 -4.68 12.50
CA ARG A 99 9.31 -4.32 13.05
C ARG A 99 9.19 -3.86 14.50
N ALA A 100 8.31 -4.48 15.27
CA ALA A 100 8.47 -4.55 16.71
C ALA A 100 9.65 -5.48 17.02
N ASN A 101 10.67 -4.90 17.66
CA ASN A 101 11.88 -5.53 18.23
C ASN A 101 11.77 -7.02 18.57
#